data_AF-A0A1B1YW15-F1
#
_entry.id   AF-A0A1B1YW15-F1
#
_cell.length_a   1.000
_cell.length_b   1.000
_cell.length_c   1.000
_cell.angle_alpha   90.00
_cell.angle_beta   90.00
_cell.angle_gamma   90.00
#
_symmetry.space_group_name_H-M   'P 1'
#
loop_
_entity.id
_entity.type
_entity.pdbx_description
1 polymer ?
#
loop_
_entity_poly.entity_id
_entity_poly.type
_entity_poly.pdbx_seq_one_letter_code
_entity_poly.pdbx_strand_id
1 'polypeptide(L)'
;MRRVLAAVLCGVLFGVGLALAQMIDPNKVLAFLDLAGTWDPSLILVMGGGAGVTALLFPWVLRRSRPRLDSQFHLPAKRRVDGQLLSGAALFGIGWGLAGYCPGPALVALTLGTAEPWLFVAAMIAGSLACKVWLDGGR
;
A
#
# COMPACT_ATOMS: atom_id res chain seq x y z
N MET A 1 10.70 10.69 20.55
CA MET A 1 9.56 11.61 20.35
C MET A 1 9.43 12.16 18.94
N ARG A 2 10.38 12.97 18.42
CA ARG A 2 10.25 13.67 17.11
C ARG A 2 9.91 12.76 15.93
N ARG A 3 10.50 11.56 15.86
CA ARG A 3 10.21 10.55 14.82
C ARG A 3 8.76 10.06 14.85
N VAL A 4 8.23 9.78 16.04
CA VAL A 4 6.85 9.29 16.20
C VAL A 4 5.85 10.38 15.81
N LEU A 5 6.08 11.62 16.25
CA LEU A 5 5.23 12.75 15.88
C LEU A 5 5.22 12.96 14.35
N ALA A 6 6.40 12.92 13.71
CA ALA A 6 6.48 13.00 12.25
C ALA A 6 5.75 11.84 11.56
N ALA A 7 5.88 10.60 12.06
CA ALA A 7 5.17 9.44 11.51
C ALA A 7 3.65 9.59 11.62
N VAL A 8 3.14 10.06 12.75
CA VAL A 8 1.71 10.33 12.95
C VAL A 8 1.23 11.43 11.99
N LEU A 9 1.96 12.54 11.88
CA LEU A 9 1.62 13.63 10.96
C LEU A 9 1.60 13.16 9.50
N CYS A 10 2.60 12.38 9.08
CA CYS A 10 2.64 11.79 7.74
C CYS A 10 1.48 10.81 7.53
N GLY A 11 1.14 10.00 8.53
CA GLY A 11 0.01 9.06 8.48
C GLY A 11 -1.34 9.76 8.36
N VAL A 12 -1.56 10.83 9.14
CA VAL A 12 -2.78 11.65 9.05
C VAL A 12 -2.86 12.33 7.69
N LEU A 13 -1.77 12.96 7.22
CA LEU A 13 -1.73 13.60 5.90
C LEU A 13 -2.03 12.59 4.77
N PHE A 14 -1.44 11.39 4.85
CA PHE A 14 -1.70 10.32 3.89
C PHE A 14 -3.15 9.85 3.94
N GLY A 15 -3.70 9.59 5.14
CA GLY A 15 -5.09 9.17 5.31
C GLY A 15 -6.09 10.20 4.81
N VAL A 16 -5.88 11.49 5.10
CA VAL A 16 -6.69 12.59 4.57
C VAL A 16 -6.59 12.64 3.05
N GLY A 17 -5.38 12.50 2.48
CA GLY A 17 -5.19 12.43 1.02
C GLY A 17 -5.97 11.27 0.38
N LEU A 18 -5.94 10.09 0.99
CA LEU A 18 -6.70 8.92 0.51
C LEU A 18 -8.21 9.12 0.59
N ALA A 19 -8.71 9.75 1.66
CA ALA A 19 -10.13 10.06 1.81
C ALA A 19 -10.59 11.09 0.78
N LEU A 20 -9.82 12.17 0.56
CA LEU A 20 -10.10 13.18 -0.46
C LEU A 20 -10.04 12.62 -1.88
N ALA A 21 -9.13 11.68 -2.14
CA ALA A 21 -9.02 10.97 -3.40
C ALA A 21 -10.12 9.91 -3.62
N GLN A 22 -11.01 9.68 -2.64
CA GLN A 22 -12.04 8.64 -2.66
C GLN A 22 -11.50 7.22 -2.85
N MET A 23 -10.22 6.99 -2.55
CA MET A 23 -9.60 5.66 -2.63
C MET A 23 -10.13 4.68 -1.58
N ILE A 24 -10.84 5.19 -0.57
CA ILE A 24 -11.49 4.40 0.49
C ILE A 24 -12.74 3.66 -0.01
N ASP A 25 -13.30 4.06 -1.16
CA ASP A 25 -14.46 3.40 -1.77
C ASP A 25 -13.99 2.26 -2.68
N PRO A 26 -14.34 0.99 -2.38
CA PRO A 26 -13.93 -0.14 -3.20
C PRO A 26 -14.50 -0.08 -4.61
N ASN A 27 -15.68 0.54 -4.82
CA ASN A 27 -16.27 0.65 -6.15
C ASN A 27 -15.42 1.54 -7.06
N LYS A 28 -14.81 2.59 -6.50
CA LYS A 28 -13.90 3.48 -7.23
C LYS A 28 -12.67 2.73 -7.72
N VAL A 29 -12.15 1.85 -6.86
CA VAL A 29 -11.00 1.01 -7.17
C VAL A 29 -11.36 -0.03 -8.23
N LEU A 30 -12.50 -0.70 -8.10
CA LEU A 30 -12.98 -1.69 -9.07
C LEU A 30 -13.25 -1.04 -10.44
N ALA A 31 -13.91 0.12 -10.47
CA ALA A 31 -14.16 0.87 -11.70
C ALA A 31 -12.86 1.29 -12.41
N PHE A 32 -11.78 1.57 -11.67
CA PHE A 32 -10.48 1.84 -12.28
C PHE A 32 -9.81 0.60 -12.90
N LEU A 33 -10.13 -0.59 -12.42
CA LEU A 33 -9.59 -1.85 -12.98
C LEU A 33 -10.43 -2.40 -14.12
N ASP A 34 -11.71 -2.05 -14.16
CA ASP A 34 -12.66 -2.53 -15.15
C ASP A 34 -12.44 -1.83 -16.50
N LEU A 35 -11.33 -2.15 -17.16
CA LEU A 35 -10.96 -1.64 -18.48
C LEU A 35 -11.94 -2.04 -19.59
N ALA A 36 -12.77 -3.06 -19.36
CA ALA A 36 -13.73 -3.58 -20.33
C ALA A 36 -15.16 -3.03 -20.14
N GLY A 37 -15.44 -2.38 -19.02
CA GLY A 37 -16.76 -1.86 -18.66
C GLY A 37 -16.75 -0.35 -18.39
N THR A 38 -17.24 0.05 -17.22
CA THR A 38 -17.36 1.47 -16.84
C THR A 38 -16.04 1.99 -16.25
N TRP A 39 -15.02 2.05 -17.10
CA TRP A 39 -13.67 2.40 -16.67
C TRP A 39 -13.57 3.85 -16.16
N ASP A 40 -13.10 4.02 -14.92
CA ASP A 40 -12.88 5.33 -14.30
C ASP A 40 -11.37 5.66 -14.16
N PRO A 41 -10.81 6.53 -15.02
CA PRO A 41 -9.38 6.84 -15.02
C PRO A 41 -8.95 7.83 -13.93
N SER A 42 -9.85 8.32 -13.08
CA SER A 42 -9.52 9.37 -12.09
C SER A 42 -8.42 8.96 -11.11
N LEU A 43 -8.28 7.66 -10.81
CA LEU A 43 -7.22 7.15 -9.93
C LEU A 43 -5.82 7.23 -10.56
N ILE A 44 -5.69 7.37 -11.89
CA ILE A 44 -4.40 7.57 -12.57
C ILE A 44 -3.72 8.84 -12.05
N LEU A 45 -4.46 9.92 -11.84
CA LEU A 45 -3.90 11.17 -11.35
C LEU A 45 -3.34 11.01 -9.93
N VAL A 46 -4.05 10.26 -9.08
CA VAL A 46 -3.66 10.04 -7.69
C VAL A 46 -2.46 9.11 -7.60
N MET A 47 -2.52 7.94 -8.25
CA MET A 47 -1.44 6.97 -8.27
C MET A 47 -0.21 7.51 -9.01
N GLY A 48 -0.43 8.09 -10.19
CA GLY A 48 0.60 8.71 -11.02
C GLY A 48 1.23 9.93 -10.36
N GLY A 49 0.45 10.75 -9.66
CA GLY A 49 0.96 11.86 -8.85
C GLY A 49 1.86 11.38 -7.71
N GLY A 50 1.39 10.40 -6.92
CA GLY A 50 2.19 9.82 -5.84
C GLY A 50 3.47 9.14 -6.32
N ALA A 51 3.35 8.31 -7.37
CA ALA A 51 4.49 7.64 -7.99
C ALA A 51 5.46 8.62 -8.65
N GLY A 52 4.95 9.65 -9.33
CA GLY A 52 5.72 10.69 -10.00
C GLY A 52 6.51 11.56 -9.02
N VAL A 53 5.87 12.02 -7.94
CA VAL A 53 6.54 12.75 -6.85
C VAL A 53 7.64 11.89 -6.24
N THR A 54 7.36 10.61 -6.00
CA THR A 54 8.36 9.66 -5.47
C THR A 54 9.52 9.51 -6.44
N ALA A 55 9.26 9.22 -7.71
CA ALA A 55 10.27 9.04 -8.75
C ALA A 55 11.15 10.28 -8.93
N LEU A 56 10.57 11.47 -8.83
CA LEU A 56 11.29 12.74 -8.98
C LEU A 56 12.14 13.08 -7.75
N LEU A 57 11.59 12.91 -6.53
CA LEU A 57 12.24 13.39 -5.31
C LEU A 57 13.14 12.35 -4.64
N PHE A 58 12.82 11.05 -4.70
CA PHE A 58 13.61 10.02 -4.02
C PHE A 58 15.08 9.99 -4.46
N PRO A 59 15.44 10.12 -5.75
CA PRO A 59 16.84 10.17 -6.14
C PRO A 59 17.63 11.28 -5.43
N TRP A 60 17.01 12.44 -5.20
CA TRP A 60 17.64 13.54 -4.46
C TRP A 60 17.66 13.32 -2.94
N VAL A 61 16.61 12.71 -2.40
CA VAL A 61 16.54 12.37 -0.97
C VAL A 61 17.59 11.31 -0.62
N LEU A 62 17.74 10.29 -1.46
CA LEU A 62 18.67 9.17 -1.27
C LEU A 62 20.14 9.55 -1.53
N ARG A 63 20.41 10.72 -2.13
CA ARG A 63 21.78 11.28 -2.19
C ARG A 63 22.29 11.76 -0.83
N ARG A 64 21.41 11.96 0.15
CA ARG A 64 21.81 12.33 1.51
C ARG A 64 22.46 11.13 2.19
N SER A 65 23.47 11.38 3.01
CA SER A 65 24.15 10.33 3.78
C SER A 65 23.25 9.67 4.83
N ARG A 66 22.26 10.41 5.35
CA ARG A 66 21.26 9.90 6.31
C ARG A 66 19.93 10.64 6.22
N PRO A 67 18.80 10.01 6.59
CA PRO A 67 17.54 10.71 6.76
C PRO A 67 17.59 11.73 7.91
N ARG A 68 16.67 12.69 7.92
CA ARG A 68 16.66 13.76 8.95
C ARG A 68 16.21 13.30 10.33
N LEU A 69 15.45 12.21 10.40
CA LEU A 69 14.79 11.72 11.62
C LEU A 69 15.19 10.28 11.98
N ASP A 70 16.23 9.75 11.34
CA ASP A 70 16.76 8.41 11.63
C ASP A 70 18.28 8.38 11.36
N SER A 71 18.96 7.32 11.79
CA SER A 71 20.41 7.17 11.61
C SER A 71 20.80 6.74 10.19
N GLN A 72 19.94 5.99 9.51
CA GLN A 72 20.19 5.41 8.18
C GLN A 72 18.91 5.20 7.38
N PHE A 73 19.05 5.04 6.06
CA PHE A 73 17.95 4.63 5.19
C PHE A 73 17.77 3.11 5.26
N HIS A 74 16.55 2.67 5.59
CA HIS A 74 16.18 1.25 5.62
C HIS A 74 15.61 0.83 4.26
N LEU A 75 16.50 0.57 3.30
CA LEU A 75 16.11 0.12 1.96
C LEU A 75 16.05 -1.41 1.88
N PRO A 76 15.16 -1.99 1.03
CA PRO A 76 15.11 -3.43 0.83
C PRO A 76 16.46 -3.99 0.32
N ALA A 77 16.99 -4.99 1.01
CA ALA A 77 18.25 -5.65 0.62
C ALA A 77 18.06 -6.64 -0.55
N LYS A 78 16.88 -7.26 -0.66
CA LYS A 78 16.53 -8.12 -1.80
C LYS A 78 16.20 -7.27 -3.02
N ARG A 79 17.04 -7.37 -4.06
CA ARG A 79 16.84 -6.72 -5.37
C ARG A 79 16.52 -7.69 -6.51
N ARG A 80 16.63 -8.99 -6.26
CA ARG A 80 16.32 -10.02 -7.25
C ARG A 80 14.83 -10.31 -7.23
N VAL A 81 14.23 -10.35 -8.42
CA VAL A 81 12.89 -10.90 -8.62
C VAL A 81 13.04 -12.41 -8.61
N ASP A 82 12.56 -13.06 -7.56
CA ASP A 82 12.51 -14.52 -7.43
C ASP A 82 11.09 -15.04 -7.72
N GLY A 83 10.97 -16.34 -8.01
CA GLY A 83 9.68 -16.96 -8.30
C GLY A 83 8.69 -16.85 -7.14
N GLN A 84 9.19 -16.76 -5.91
CA GLN A 84 8.39 -16.54 -4.70
C GLN A 84 7.79 -15.14 -4.65
N LEU A 85 8.55 -14.10 -5.03
CA LEU A 85 8.04 -12.74 -5.15
C LEU A 85 6.98 -12.66 -6.25
N LEU A 86 7.22 -13.31 -7.40
CA LEU A 86 6.29 -13.27 -8.52
C LEU A 86 4.96 -13.96 -8.17
N SER A 87 5.01 -15.16 -7.57
CA SER A 87 3.81 -15.88 -7.15
C SER A 87 3.06 -15.14 -6.03
N GLY A 88 3.78 -14.60 -5.04
CA GLY A 88 3.19 -13.79 -3.98
C GLY A 88 2.54 -12.52 -4.50
N ALA A 89 3.18 -11.81 -5.43
CA ALA A 89 2.64 -10.61 -6.07
C ALA A 89 1.38 -10.92 -6.90
N ALA A 90 1.38 -12.04 -7.63
CA ALA A 90 0.21 -12.48 -8.39
C ALA A 90 -0.99 -12.80 -7.47
N LEU A 91 -0.77 -13.60 -6.42
CA LEU A 91 -1.81 -13.93 -5.44
C LEU A 91 -2.35 -12.68 -4.73
N PHE A 92 -1.46 -11.79 -4.31
CA PHE A 92 -1.84 -10.53 -3.69
C PHE A 92 -2.64 -9.63 -4.65
N GLY A 93 -2.21 -9.52 -5.91
CA GLY A 93 -2.91 -8.75 -6.94
C GLY A 93 -4.31 -9.30 -7.26
N ILE A 94 -4.47 -10.62 -7.33
CA ILE A 94 -5.79 -11.26 -7.50
C ILE A 94 -6.70 -10.93 -6.32
N GLY A 95 -6.22 -11.10 -5.08
CA GLY A 95 -7.01 -10.80 -3.88
C GLY A 95 -7.43 -9.33 -3.80
N TRP A 96 -6.49 -8.42 -4.11
CA TRP A 96 -6.74 -6.99 -4.19
C TRP A 96 -7.80 -6.65 -5.25
N GLY A 97 -7.71 -7.26 -6.45
CA GLY A 97 -8.61 -6.99 -7.57
C GLY A 97 -10.01 -7.51 -7.34
N LEU A 98 -10.15 -8.65 -6.65
CA LEU A 98 -11.44 -9.20 -6.25
C LEU A 98 -12.10 -8.40 -5.13
N ALA A 99 -11.31 -7.95 -4.15
CA ALA A 99 -11.84 -7.23 -2.99
C ALA A 99 -12.09 -5.74 -3.25
N GLY A 100 -11.46 -5.16 -4.28
CA GLY A 100 -11.50 -3.71 -4.51
C GLY A 100 -10.78 -2.90 -3.43
N TYR A 101 -9.98 -3.54 -2.57
CA TYR A 101 -9.31 -2.90 -1.45
C TYR A 101 -7.79 -2.92 -1.61
N CYS A 102 -7.20 -1.74 -1.47
CA CYS A 102 -5.77 -1.55 -1.33
C CYS A 102 -5.37 -1.49 0.15
N PRO A 103 -4.22 -2.06 0.59
CA PRO A 103 -3.84 -2.08 2.01
C PRO A 103 -3.84 -0.70 2.69
N GLY A 104 -3.41 0.36 1.99
CA GLY A 104 -3.43 1.72 2.54
C GLY A 104 -4.86 2.23 2.76
N PRO A 105 -5.68 2.35 1.70
CA PRO A 105 -7.09 2.72 1.83
C PRO A 105 -7.93 1.80 2.71
N ALA A 106 -7.65 0.50 2.75
CA ALA A 106 -8.35 -0.45 3.62
C ALA A 106 -8.18 -0.09 5.10
N LEU A 107 -6.96 0.30 5.52
CA LEU A 107 -6.71 0.76 6.89
C LEU A 107 -7.47 2.04 7.21
N VAL A 108 -7.60 2.96 6.25
CA VAL A 108 -8.41 4.18 6.42
C VAL A 108 -9.90 3.81 6.46
N ALA A 109 -10.35 2.90 5.60
CA ALA A 109 -11.73 2.45 5.49
C ALA A 109 -12.22 1.70 6.73
N LEU A 110 -11.34 1.17 7.59
CA LEU A 110 -11.72 0.63 8.91
C LEU A 110 -12.51 1.64 9.75
N THR A 111 -12.22 2.94 9.57
CA THR A 111 -12.90 4.04 10.27
C THR A 111 -14.32 4.31 9.79
N LEU A 112 -14.75 3.72 8.66
CA LEU A 112 -16.09 3.88 8.11
C LEU A 112 -17.14 3.04 8.85
N GLY A 113 -16.72 2.09 9.68
CA GLY A 113 -17.63 1.25 10.47
C GLY A 113 -18.35 0.14 9.70
N THR A 114 -17.99 -0.10 8.43
CA THR A 114 -18.51 -1.23 7.64
C THR A 114 -17.69 -2.50 7.88
N ALA A 115 -18.30 -3.68 7.72
CA ALA A 115 -17.63 -4.95 8.00
C ALA A 115 -16.58 -5.34 6.94
N GLU A 116 -16.72 -4.89 5.69
CA GLU A 116 -15.87 -5.37 4.58
C GLU A 116 -14.38 -5.01 4.75
N PRO A 117 -14.00 -3.75 5.08
CA PRO A 117 -12.60 -3.41 5.33
C PRO A 117 -11.99 -4.22 6.49
N TRP A 118 -12.77 -4.49 7.54
CA TRP A 118 -12.31 -5.29 8.67
C TRP A 118 -11.99 -6.73 8.27
N LEU A 119 -12.87 -7.35 7.47
CA LEU A 119 -12.65 -8.70 6.95
C LEU A 119 -11.42 -8.75 6.03
N PHE A 120 -11.28 -7.78 5.14
CA PHE A 120 -10.12 -7.70 4.24
C PHE A 120 -8.80 -7.58 5.02
N VAL A 121 -8.73 -6.65 5.99
CA VAL A 121 -7.53 -6.43 6.79
C VAL A 121 -7.21 -7.65 7.65
N ALA A 122 -8.22 -8.27 8.27
CA ALA A 122 -8.04 -9.50 9.04
C ALA A 122 -7.50 -10.65 8.18
N ALA A 123 -8.08 -10.87 7.00
CA ALA A 123 -7.64 -11.89 6.04
C ALA A 123 -6.21 -11.62 5.54
N MET A 124 -5.88 -10.36 5.23
CA MET A 124 -4.53 -9.95 4.82
C MET A 124 -3.49 -10.24 5.91
N ILE A 125 -3.80 -9.90 7.17
CA ILE A 125 -2.91 -10.17 8.30
C ILE A 125 -2.77 -11.69 8.51
N ALA A 126 -3.87 -12.43 8.50
CA ALA A 126 -3.86 -13.89 8.65
C ALA A 126 -3.02 -14.56 7.56
N GLY A 127 -3.20 -14.16 6.30
CA GLY A 127 -2.41 -14.67 5.17
C GLY A 127 -0.92 -14.33 5.29
N SER A 128 -0.58 -13.11 5.71
CA SER A 128 0.81 -12.70 5.93
C SER A 128 1.48 -13.51 7.05
N LEU A 129 0.79 -13.73 8.17
CA LEU A 129 1.28 -14.53 9.29
C LEU A 129 1.41 -16.01 8.90
N ALA A 130 0.42 -16.58 8.22
CA ALA A 130 0.47 -17.96 7.74
C ALA A 130 1.64 -18.18 6.77
N CYS A 131 1.84 -17.27 5.82
CA CYS A 131 2.98 -17.31 4.90
C CYS A 131 4.32 -17.20 5.65
N LYS A 132 4.41 -16.30 6.65
CA LYS A 132 5.60 -16.19 7.49
C LYS A 132 5.91 -17.50 8.22
N VAL A 133 4.92 -18.11 8.87
CA VAL A 133 5.09 -19.38 9.59
C VAL A 133 5.51 -20.50 8.63
N TRP A 134 4.92 -20.56 7.44
CA TRP A 134 5.27 -21.57 6.43
C TRP A 134 6.73 -21.43 5.94
N LEU A 135 7.20 -20.19 5.75
CA LEU A 135 8.58 -19.91 5.32
C LEU A 135 9.61 -20.06 6.43
N ASP A 136 9.23 -19.83 7.68
CA ASP A 136 10.10 -19.97 8.84
C ASP A 136 10.15 -21.42 9.34
N GLY A 137 9.08 -22.21 9.18
CA GLY A 137 9.04 -23.64 9.54
C GLY A 137 9.52 -24.61 8.45
N GLY A 138 9.76 -24.12 7.24
CA GLY A 138 10.38 -24.88 6.13
C GLY A 138 11.92 -24.76 6.07
N ARG A 139 12.53 -24.10 7.06
CA ARG A 139 13.98 -24.03 7.31
C ARG A 139 14.31 -24.77 8.60
#